data_AF-G0M9F7-F1
#
_entry.id   AF-G0M9F7-F1
#
_cell.length_a   1.000
_cell.length_b   1.000
_cell.length_c   1.000
_cell.angle_alpha   90.00
_cell.angle_beta   90.00
_cell.angle_gamma   90.00
#
_symmetry.space_group_name_H-M   'P 1'
#
loop_
_entity.id
_entity.type
_entity.pdbx_description
1 polymer ?
#
loop_
_entity_poly.entity_id
_entity_poly.type
_entity_poly.pdbx_seq_one_letter_code
_entity_poly.pdbx_strand_id
1 'polypeptide(L)'
;MYKFVCHILTFIVIPFHLYGAWCILFKTSKAMMSVRNLLLWGHFLSALLDLEINFLSVCYVLFPTLSGYAFGVVNNPPIEVFVNMTTTSFVVTSILGIFENRYFIIFAQNTKWRRIRKPYLAVNYFLAAIVFLPLLSNIPDQAEGARAVSNILPCTPELTIKNRHLFVLTLDFRVPFFCLAFGTLSLAVQIISFSVVTFLKLRARDSRTRCNISRKTQKLQKNFVKALFVQVGFPLKAIG
;
A
#
# COMPACT_ATOMS: atom_id res chain seq x y z
N MET A 1 4.80 2.36 26.81
CA MET A 1 4.76 3.61 26.03
C MET A 1 4.35 3.35 24.58
N TYR A 2 5.15 2.64 23.76
CA TYR A 2 4.87 2.42 22.33
C TYR A 2 3.45 1.90 22.00
N LYS A 3 3.03 0.76 22.56
CA LYS A 3 1.67 0.20 22.37
C LYS A 3 0.54 1.19 22.71
N PHE A 4 0.72 1.96 23.78
CA PHE A 4 -0.28 2.95 24.23
C PHE A 4 -0.42 4.10 23.21
N VAL A 5 0.70 4.59 22.67
CA VAL A 5 0.71 5.60 21.61
C VAL A 5 0.00 5.07 20.35
N CYS A 6 0.27 3.85 19.92
CA CYS A 6 -0.41 3.24 18.77
C CYS A 6 -1.93 3.14 18.96
N HIS A 7 -2.40 2.78 20.16
CA HIS A 7 -3.84 2.74 20.45
C HIS A 7 -4.49 4.12 20.45
N ILE A 8 -3.82 5.16 20.98
CA ILE A 8 -4.30 6.54 20.88
C ILE A 8 -4.39 6.97 19.41
N LEU A 9 -3.35 6.68 18.61
CA LEU A 9 -3.35 6.99 17.18
C LEU A 9 -4.53 6.32 16.48
N THR A 10 -4.81 5.05 16.79
CA THR A 10 -5.96 4.33 16.24
C THR A 10 -7.27 5.05 16.56
N PHE A 11 -7.46 5.49 17.82
CA PHE A 11 -8.66 6.21 18.24
C PHE A 11 -8.85 7.53 17.50
N ILE A 12 -7.77 8.24 17.17
CA ILE A 12 -7.80 9.47 16.39
C ILE A 12 -8.04 9.19 14.90
N VAL A 13 -7.39 8.16 14.35
CA VAL A 13 -7.40 7.83 12.92
C VAL A 13 -8.75 7.30 12.45
N ILE A 14 -9.49 6.55 13.28
CA ILE A 14 -10.81 6.02 12.94
C ILE A 14 -11.80 7.14 12.52
N PRO A 15 -12.02 8.21 13.31
CA PRO A 15 -12.84 9.36 12.90
C PRO A 15 -12.42 9.97 11.56
N PHE A 16 -11.12 10.11 11.31
CA PHE A 16 -10.61 10.64 10.04
C PHE A 16 -10.96 9.71 8.87
N HIS A 17 -10.84 8.38 9.03
CA HIS A 17 -11.24 7.43 8.01
C HIS A 17 -12.74 7.45 7.73
N LEU A 18 -13.57 7.56 8.78
CA LEU A 18 -15.02 7.69 8.63
C LEU A 18 -15.39 8.97 7.89
N TYR A 19 -14.76 10.09 8.26
CA TYR A 19 -14.97 11.36 7.57
C TYR A 19 -14.48 11.32 6.11
N GLY A 20 -13.34 10.68 5.84
CA GLY A 20 -12.82 10.45 4.51
C GLY A 20 -13.78 9.62 3.65
N ALA A 21 -14.30 8.51 4.18
CA ALA A 21 -15.29 7.68 3.51
C ALA A 21 -16.58 8.47 3.21
N TRP A 22 -17.05 9.27 4.17
CA TRP A 22 -18.18 10.17 3.98
C TRP A 22 -17.93 11.19 2.85
N CYS A 23 -16.74 11.80 2.82
CA CYS A 23 -16.37 12.71 1.74
C CYS A 23 -16.37 12.01 0.37
N ILE A 24 -15.86 10.77 0.27
CA ILE A 24 -15.85 10.04 -0.99
C ILE A 24 -17.30 9.69 -1.42
N LEU A 25 -18.16 9.26 -0.50
CA LEU A 25 -19.54 8.90 -0.82
C LEU A 25 -20.38 10.10 -1.25
N PHE A 26 -20.29 11.21 -0.51
CA PHE A 26 -21.24 12.31 -0.62
C PHE A 26 -20.66 13.58 -1.27
N LYS A 27 -19.34 13.74 -1.32
CA LYS A 27 -18.67 14.93 -1.89
C LYS A 27 -17.91 14.66 -3.20
N THR A 28 -17.85 13.41 -3.67
CA THR A 28 -17.26 13.11 -4.99
C THR A 28 -18.05 13.79 -6.12
N SER A 29 -17.38 14.63 -6.89
CA SER A 29 -18.01 15.38 -7.98
C SER A 29 -18.52 14.48 -9.11
N LYS A 30 -19.54 14.93 -9.87
CA LYS A 30 -20.10 14.21 -11.03
C LYS A 30 -19.02 13.80 -12.06
N ALA A 31 -17.98 14.63 -12.23
CA ALA A 31 -16.87 14.36 -13.15
C ALA A 31 -15.96 13.19 -12.71
N MET A 32 -16.02 12.79 -11.44
CA MET A 32 -15.19 11.75 -10.81
C MET A 32 -16.04 10.53 -10.39
N MET A 33 -17.32 10.49 -10.76
CA MET A 33 -18.23 9.43 -10.31
C MET A 33 -17.77 8.03 -10.75
N SER A 34 -17.14 7.95 -11.92
CA SER A 34 -16.59 6.71 -12.50
C SER A 34 -15.40 6.12 -11.73
N VAL A 35 -14.72 6.91 -10.89
CA VAL A 35 -13.64 6.42 -10.00
C VAL A 35 -14.10 6.27 -8.55
N ARG A 36 -15.33 6.67 -8.21
CA ARG A 36 -15.81 6.70 -6.81
C ARG A 36 -15.63 5.36 -6.10
N ASN A 37 -16.06 4.26 -6.73
CA ASN A 37 -15.97 2.94 -6.10
C ASN A 37 -14.51 2.48 -5.93
N LEU A 38 -13.61 2.86 -6.85
CA LEU A 38 -12.18 2.57 -6.73
C LEU A 38 -11.53 3.39 -5.60
N LEU A 39 -11.95 4.66 -5.45
CA LEU A 39 -11.53 5.52 -4.34
C LEU A 39 -12.01 4.96 -3.00
N LEU A 40 -13.26 4.49 -2.92
CA LEU A 40 -13.79 3.85 -1.72
C LEU A 40 -13.03 2.57 -1.37
N TRP A 41 -12.75 1.73 -2.37
CA TRP A 41 -11.99 0.50 -2.16
C TRP A 41 -10.58 0.77 -1.68
N GLY A 42 -9.86 1.70 -2.31
CA GLY A 42 -8.53 2.11 -1.85
C GLY A 42 -8.55 2.70 -0.44
N HIS A 43 -9.53 3.56 -0.15
CA HIS A 43 -9.71 4.17 1.18
C HIS A 43 -10.00 3.12 2.26
N PHE A 44 -10.86 2.15 1.96
CA PHE A 44 -11.13 1.03 2.85
C PHE A 44 -9.87 0.21 3.15
N LEU A 45 -9.08 -0.13 2.13
CA LEU A 45 -7.83 -0.86 2.29
C LEU A 45 -6.80 -0.05 3.10
N SER A 46 -6.73 1.27 2.91
CA SER A 46 -5.87 2.15 3.72
C SER A 46 -6.31 2.20 5.18
N ALA A 47 -7.62 2.29 5.44
CA ALA A 47 -8.15 2.24 6.80
C ALA A 47 -7.89 0.89 7.48
N LEU A 48 -8.00 -0.21 6.72
CA LEU A 48 -7.67 -1.55 7.20
C LEU A 48 -6.19 -1.66 7.55
N LEU A 49 -5.29 -1.17 6.69
CA LEU A 49 -3.84 -1.18 6.93
C LEU A 49 -3.47 -0.38 8.19
N ASP A 50 -4.08 0.79 8.39
CA ASP A 50 -3.83 1.61 9.58
C ASP A 50 -4.28 0.90 10.87
N LEU A 51 -5.42 0.19 10.81
CA LEU A 51 -5.90 -0.63 11.93
C LEU A 51 -4.97 -1.82 12.21
N GLU A 52 -4.50 -2.47 11.16
CA GLU A 52 -3.55 -3.58 11.24
C GLU A 52 -2.25 -3.15 11.95
N ILE A 53 -1.64 -2.05 11.50
CA ILE A 53 -0.35 -1.57 12.04
C ILE A 53 -0.50 -1.04 13.47
N ASN A 54 -1.56 -0.29 13.77
CA ASN A 54 -1.67 0.43 15.05
C ASN A 54 -2.46 -0.32 16.14
N PHE A 55 -3.18 -1.39 15.80
CA PHE A 55 -4.01 -2.13 16.75
C PHE A 55 -3.81 -3.65 16.68
N LEU A 56 -3.93 -4.25 15.50
CA LEU A 56 -3.95 -5.72 15.39
C LEU A 56 -2.57 -6.36 15.56
N SER A 57 -1.52 -5.75 15.00
CA SER A 57 -0.17 -6.31 14.97
C SER A 57 0.81 -5.55 15.87
N VAL A 58 0.78 -4.21 15.86
CA VAL A 58 1.67 -3.31 16.64
C VAL A 58 3.10 -3.85 16.71
N CYS A 59 3.79 -3.82 15.57
CA CYS A 59 5.12 -4.41 15.42
C CYS A 59 6.21 -3.43 15.88
N TYR A 60 6.97 -3.79 16.91
CA TYR A 60 8.20 -3.10 17.27
C TYR A 60 9.39 -3.80 16.60
N VAL A 61 9.89 -3.22 15.51
CA VAL A 61 10.99 -3.79 14.71
C VAL A 61 12.34 -3.28 15.22
N LEU A 62 13.28 -4.20 15.43
CA LEU A 62 14.67 -3.91 15.73
C LEU A 62 15.45 -3.71 14.42
N PHE A 63 16.58 -3.01 14.47
CA PHE A 63 17.47 -2.82 13.31
C PHE A 63 18.92 -3.02 13.79
N PRO A 64 19.81 -3.64 13.00
CA PRO A 64 19.68 -4.05 11.60
C PRO A 64 19.13 -5.45 11.40
N THR A 65 18.64 -6.13 12.43
CA THR A 65 18.01 -7.45 12.29
C THR A 65 16.52 -7.25 12.03
N LEU A 66 15.91 -7.85 11.00
CA LEU A 66 14.44 -7.78 10.81
C LEU A 66 13.75 -8.70 11.83
N SER A 67 13.92 -8.35 13.10
CA SER A 67 13.35 -9.02 14.26
C SER A 67 12.55 -8.02 15.07
N GLY A 68 11.70 -8.47 15.97
CA GLY A 68 10.86 -7.56 16.72
C GLY A 68 9.84 -8.23 17.61
N TYR A 69 8.96 -7.41 18.19
CA TYR A 69 7.89 -7.86 19.07
C TYR A 69 6.54 -7.46 18.49
N ALA A 70 5.61 -8.41 18.44
CA ALA A 70 4.21 -8.14 18.14
C ALA A 70 3.45 -7.82 19.43
N PHE A 71 3.02 -6.57 19.59
CA PHE A 71 2.26 -6.13 20.77
C PHE A 71 0.76 -6.06 20.53
N GLY A 72 0.32 -6.39 19.32
CA GLY A 72 -1.06 -6.38 18.89
C GLY A 72 -1.93 -7.45 19.52
N VAL A 73 -3.20 -7.48 19.11
CA VAL A 73 -4.23 -8.37 19.65
C VAL A 73 -4.09 -9.80 19.13
N VAL A 74 -3.66 -9.97 17.87
CA VAL A 74 -3.60 -11.28 17.20
C VAL A 74 -2.52 -12.18 17.83
N ASN A 75 -1.38 -11.61 18.20
CA ASN A 75 -0.25 -12.31 18.82
C ASN A 75 0.28 -13.49 17.99
N ASN A 76 0.30 -13.35 16.66
CA ASN A 76 0.89 -14.32 15.74
C ASN A 76 1.76 -13.59 14.71
N PRO A 77 3.02 -13.28 15.06
CA PRO A 77 3.89 -12.41 14.26
C PRO A 77 4.07 -12.85 12.78
N PRO A 78 4.25 -14.16 12.45
CA PRO A 78 4.32 -14.60 11.05
C PRO A 78 3.10 -14.19 10.22
N ILE A 79 1.91 -14.44 10.74
CA ILE A 79 0.64 -14.16 10.05
C ILE A 79 0.43 -12.65 9.98
N GLU A 80 0.67 -11.93 11.08
CA GLU A 80 0.54 -10.48 11.14
C GLU A 80 1.43 -9.77 10.11
N VAL A 81 2.70 -10.15 10.00
CA VAL A 81 3.63 -9.56 9.02
C VAL A 81 3.15 -9.84 7.60
N PHE A 82 2.75 -11.08 7.31
CA PHE A 82 2.25 -11.46 5.98
C PHE A 82 0.99 -10.66 5.60
N VAL A 83 0.00 -10.62 6.49
CA VAL A 83 -1.26 -9.89 6.27
C VAL A 83 -0.97 -8.40 6.04
N ASN A 84 -0.16 -7.76 6.90
CA ASN A 84 0.19 -6.35 6.76
C ASN A 84 0.86 -6.05 5.41
N MET A 85 1.80 -6.90 4.98
CA MET A 85 2.49 -6.74 3.69
C MET A 85 1.54 -6.92 2.51
N THR A 86 0.66 -7.93 2.55
CA THR A 86 -0.36 -8.17 1.53
C THR A 86 -1.36 -7.02 1.45
N THR A 87 -1.88 -6.54 2.58
CA THR A 87 -2.79 -5.38 2.65
C THR A 87 -2.11 -4.14 2.07
N THR A 88 -0.83 -3.90 2.38
CA THR A 88 -0.04 -2.82 1.77
C THR A 88 0.02 -2.93 0.25
N SER A 89 0.29 -4.13 -0.29
CA SER A 89 0.26 -4.33 -1.74
C SER A 89 -1.13 -4.16 -2.36
N PHE A 90 -2.19 -4.50 -1.63
CA PHE A 90 -3.57 -4.23 -2.08
C PHE A 90 -3.87 -2.74 -2.14
N VAL A 91 -3.38 -1.94 -1.17
CA VAL A 91 -3.48 -0.47 -1.21
C VAL A 91 -2.81 0.05 -2.47
N VAL A 92 -1.58 -0.34 -2.77
CA VAL A 92 -0.87 0.11 -3.99
C VAL A 92 -1.59 -0.37 -5.27
N THR A 93 -2.11 -1.59 -5.27
CA THR A 93 -2.88 -2.13 -6.41
C THR A 93 -4.19 -1.38 -6.62
N SER A 94 -4.81 -0.86 -5.56
CA SER A 94 -6.01 -0.01 -5.68
C SER A 94 -5.70 1.31 -6.40
N ILE A 95 -4.51 1.87 -6.16
CA ILE A 95 -4.01 3.08 -6.85
C ILE A 95 -3.78 2.79 -8.33
N LEU A 96 -3.19 1.63 -8.66
CA LEU A 96 -3.10 1.16 -10.05
C LEU A 96 -4.49 1.12 -10.72
N GLY A 97 -5.51 0.60 -10.02
CA GLY A 97 -6.89 0.60 -10.50
C GLY A 97 -7.43 2.00 -10.81
N ILE A 98 -7.11 3.02 -9.99
CA ILE A 98 -7.50 4.41 -10.25
C ILE A 98 -6.84 4.95 -11.52
N PHE A 99 -5.55 4.72 -11.71
CA PHE A 99 -4.82 5.17 -12.90
C PHE A 99 -5.26 4.45 -14.17
N GLU A 100 -5.46 3.13 -14.10
CA GLU A 100 -6.02 2.34 -15.20
C GLU A 100 -7.41 2.85 -15.57
N ASN A 101 -8.28 3.15 -14.59
CA ASN A 101 -9.63 3.62 -14.88
C ASN A 101 -9.63 4.99 -15.58
N ARG A 102 -8.67 5.87 -15.23
CA ARG A 102 -8.47 7.15 -15.94
C ARG A 102 -8.05 6.93 -17.38
N TYR A 103 -7.08 6.05 -17.60
CA TYR A 103 -6.66 5.64 -18.95
C TYR A 103 -7.85 5.08 -19.75
N PHE A 104 -8.64 4.20 -19.15
CA PHE A 104 -9.81 3.59 -19.77
C PHE A 104 -10.82 4.64 -20.24
N ILE A 105 -11.21 5.58 -19.37
CA ILE A 105 -12.22 6.61 -19.70
C ILE A 105 -11.74 7.55 -20.79
N ILE A 106 -10.46 7.93 -20.77
CA ILE A 106 -9.94 8.96 -21.68
C ILE A 106 -9.64 8.38 -23.07
N PHE A 107 -9.21 7.12 -23.14
CA PHE A 107 -8.66 6.56 -24.39
C PHE A 107 -9.16 5.17 -24.74
N ALA A 108 -9.42 4.30 -23.76
CA ALA A 108 -9.54 2.86 -24.00
C ALA A 108 -10.99 2.31 -24.02
N GLN A 109 -12.02 3.17 -23.96
CA GLN A 109 -13.43 2.73 -23.92
C GLN A 109 -13.84 1.87 -25.12
N ASN A 110 -13.34 2.22 -26.32
CA ASN A 110 -13.68 1.57 -27.58
C ASN A 110 -12.62 0.57 -28.07
N THR A 111 -11.65 0.20 -27.21
CA THR A 111 -10.58 -0.72 -27.57
C THR A 111 -10.80 -2.10 -26.94
N LYS A 112 -9.98 -3.08 -27.33
CA LYS A 112 -9.97 -4.42 -26.71
C LYS A 112 -9.69 -4.37 -25.19
N TRP A 113 -9.11 -3.27 -24.69
CA TRP A 113 -8.82 -3.05 -23.28
C TRP A 113 -10.07 -3.14 -22.38
N ARG A 114 -11.26 -2.82 -22.92
CA ARG A 114 -12.53 -2.96 -22.19
C ARG A 114 -12.78 -4.38 -21.65
N ARG A 115 -12.33 -5.41 -22.38
CA ARG A 115 -12.46 -6.82 -21.96
C ARG A 115 -11.29 -7.26 -21.07
N ILE A 116 -10.09 -6.75 -21.35
CA ILE A 116 -8.84 -7.16 -20.69
C ILE A 116 -8.68 -6.53 -19.30
N ARG A 117 -9.24 -5.35 -19.05
CA ARG A 117 -8.99 -4.60 -17.80
C ARG A 117 -9.35 -5.34 -16.51
N LYS A 118 -10.47 -6.09 -16.51
CA LYS A 118 -10.92 -6.83 -15.33
C LYS A 118 -9.98 -7.97 -14.97
N PRO A 119 -9.64 -8.90 -15.89
CA PRO A 119 -8.65 -9.94 -15.60
C PRO A 119 -7.27 -9.34 -15.30
N TYR A 120 -6.88 -8.26 -15.98
CA TYR A 120 -5.63 -7.55 -15.68
C TYR A 120 -5.54 -7.06 -14.23
N LEU A 121 -6.59 -6.41 -13.71
CA LEU A 121 -6.62 -5.98 -12.30
C LEU A 121 -6.69 -7.18 -11.35
N ALA A 122 -7.45 -8.22 -11.69
CA ALA A 122 -7.54 -9.44 -10.89
C ALA A 122 -6.18 -10.14 -10.75
N VAL A 123 -5.41 -10.22 -11.84
CA VAL A 123 -4.04 -10.78 -11.83
C VAL A 123 -3.12 -9.93 -10.95
N ASN A 124 -3.21 -8.59 -10.99
CA ASN A 124 -2.40 -7.75 -10.10
C ASN A 124 -2.74 -7.95 -8.62
N TYR A 125 -4.02 -8.08 -8.27
CA TYR A 125 -4.43 -8.41 -6.90
C TYR A 125 -3.97 -9.81 -6.48
N PHE A 126 -4.05 -10.78 -7.38
CA PHE A 126 -3.53 -12.13 -7.11
C PHE A 126 -2.02 -12.12 -6.88
N LEU A 127 -1.25 -11.44 -7.73
CA LEU A 127 0.20 -11.28 -7.57
C LEU A 127 0.54 -10.57 -6.24
N ALA A 128 -0.20 -9.52 -5.89
CA ALA A 128 -0.06 -8.83 -4.61
C ALA A 128 -0.31 -9.74 -3.39
N ALA A 129 -1.19 -10.75 -3.51
CA ALA A 129 -1.44 -11.71 -2.45
C ALA A 129 -0.30 -12.72 -2.27
N ILE A 130 0.35 -13.12 -3.36
CA ILE A 130 1.35 -14.20 -3.35
C ILE A 130 2.80 -13.73 -3.26
N VAL A 131 3.10 -12.46 -3.59
CA VAL A 131 4.48 -11.95 -3.70
C VAL A 131 5.28 -12.09 -2.40
N PHE A 132 4.62 -12.09 -1.24
CA PHE A 132 5.26 -12.25 0.08
C PHE A 132 5.16 -13.66 0.66
N LEU A 133 4.53 -14.63 -0.02
CA LEU A 133 4.52 -16.03 0.44
C LEU A 133 5.93 -16.60 0.67
N PRO A 134 6.95 -16.29 -0.15
CA PRO A 134 8.31 -16.77 0.11
C PRO A 134 8.86 -16.34 1.47
N LEU A 135 8.42 -15.22 2.05
CA LEU A 135 8.88 -14.80 3.37
C LEU A 135 8.44 -15.80 4.45
N LEU A 136 7.22 -16.32 4.37
CA LEU A 136 6.71 -17.31 5.32
C LEU A 136 7.51 -18.61 5.28
N SER A 137 7.92 -19.04 4.09
CA SER A 137 8.71 -20.26 3.91
C SER A 137 10.18 -20.12 4.31
N ASN A 138 10.69 -18.89 4.46
CA ASN A 138 12.08 -18.60 4.80
C ASN A 138 12.23 -18.06 6.24
N ILE A 139 11.19 -18.13 7.07
CA ILE A 139 11.30 -17.78 8.49
C ILE A 139 12.27 -18.75 9.15
N PRO A 140 13.34 -18.27 9.82
CA PRO A 140 14.29 -19.15 10.48
C PRO A 140 13.69 -19.82 11.71
N ASP A 141 14.34 -20.89 12.17
CA ASP A 141 14.09 -21.41 13.52
C ASP A 141 14.27 -20.28 14.53
N GLN A 142 13.30 -20.10 15.42
CA GLN A 142 13.28 -18.94 16.31
C GLN A 142 14.33 -19.02 17.41
N ALA A 143 14.74 -20.23 17.84
CA ALA A 143 15.79 -20.40 18.85
C ALA A 143 17.17 -20.12 18.26
N GLU A 144 17.43 -20.53 17.02
CA GLU A 144 18.63 -20.14 16.27
C GLU A 144 18.62 -18.65 15.91
N GLY A 145 17.49 -18.15 15.39
CA GLY A 145 17.31 -16.74 15.02
C GLY A 145 17.57 -15.81 16.20
N ALA A 146 16.99 -16.11 17.37
CA ALA A 146 17.18 -15.29 18.55
C ALA A 146 18.65 -15.28 19.05
N ARG A 147 19.36 -16.42 18.97
CA ARG A 147 20.80 -16.48 19.27
C ARG A 147 21.61 -15.61 18.30
N ALA A 148 21.30 -15.68 17.00
CA ALA A 148 21.96 -14.84 16.01
C ALA A 148 21.68 -13.35 16.23
N VAL A 149 20.44 -12.96 16.56
CA VAL A 149 20.10 -11.59 16.91
C VAL A 149 20.89 -11.12 18.14
N SER A 150 21.00 -11.96 19.17
CA SER A 150 21.79 -11.63 20.38
C SER A 150 23.27 -11.42 20.07
N ASN A 151 23.83 -12.09 19.07
CA ASN A 151 25.22 -11.89 18.64
C ASN A 151 25.39 -10.60 17.83
N ILE A 152 24.45 -10.28 16.95
CA ILE A 152 24.49 -9.06 16.11
C ILE A 152 24.21 -7.81 16.96
N LEU A 153 23.32 -7.95 17.93
CA LEU A 153 22.86 -6.88 18.80
C LEU A 153 23.06 -7.29 20.27
N PRO A 154 24.28 -7.30 20.80
CA PRO A 154 24.58 -7.75 22.16
C PRO A 154 23.88 -6.91 23.25
N CYS A 155 23.47 -5.68 22.91
CA CYS A 155 22.73 -4.78 23.80
C CYS A 155 21.22 -4.73 23.50
N THR A 156 20.66 -5.67 22.73
CA THR A 156 19.22 -5.69 22.41
C THR A 156 18.34 -6.23 23.53
N PRO A 157 17.03 -5.92 23.50
CA PRO A 157 16.17 -6.27 24.62
C PRO A 157 15.97 -7.78 24.76
N GLU A 158 15.61 -8.17 25.98
CA GLU A 158 15.35 -9.54 26.43
C GLU A 158 14.49 -10.34 25.45
N LEU A 159 14.78 -11.65 25.31
CA LEU A 159 14.04 -12.60 24.47
C LEU A 159 12.51 -12.56 24.66
N THR A 160 12.05 -12.05 25.79
CA THR A 160 10.63 -11.84 26.08
C THR A 160 10.42 -10.47 26.73
N ILE A 161 9.51 -9.67 26.18
CA ILE A 161 9.08 -8.39 26.77
C ILE A 161 7.58 -8.46 27.02
N LYS A 162 7.14 -8.29 28.29
CA LYS A 162 5.71 -8.26 28.66
C LYS A 162 4.91 -9.46 28.08
N ASN A 163 5.45 -10.67 28.23
CA ASN A 163 4.89 -11.92 27.70
C ASN A 163 4.80 -11.98 26.16
N ARG A 164 5.58 -11.17 25.43
CA ARG A 164 5.73 -11.26 23.98
C ARG A 164 7.16 -11.69 23.66
N HIS A 165 7.29 -12.73 22.86
CA HIS A 165 8.59 -13.25 22.44
C HIS A 165 9.16 -12.42 21.29
N LEU A 166 10.49 -12.33 21.25
CA LEU A 166 11.21 -11.85 20.09
C LEU A 166 10.89 -12.76 18.90
N PHE A 167 10.41 -12.17 17.82
CA PHE A 167 10.17 -12.83 16.55
C PHE A 167 11.23 -12.39 15.55
N VAL A 168 11.89 -13.35 14.90
CA VAL A 168 12.88 -13.10 13.86
C VAL A 168 12.25 -13.42 12.51
N LEU A 169 11.98 -12.40 11.70
CA LEU A 169 11.39 -12.56 10.37
C LEU A 169 12.41 -13.16 9.39
N THR A 170 13.62 -12.59 9.39
CA THR A 170 14.74 -13.09 8.58
C THR A 170 16.07 -12.51 9.07
N LEU A 171 17.14 -13.26 8.83
CA LEU A 171 18.53 -12.81 8.95
C LEU A 171 19.17 -12.56 7.57
N ASP A 172 18.58 -13.12 6.50
CA ASP A 172 18.98 -12.88 5.12
C ASP A 172 18.00 -11.91 4.45
N PHE A 173 18.52 -10.75 4.06
CA PHE A 173 17.77 -9.68 3.43
C PHE A 173 17.45 -9.94 1.96
N ARG A 174 18.08 -10.92 1.31
CA ARG A 174 17.92 -11.18 -0.13
C ARG A 174 16.47 -11.44 -0.49
N VAL A 175 15.80 -12.39 0.16
CA VAL A 175 14.42 -12.77 -0.16
C VAL A 175 13.44 -11.61 0.09
N PRO A 176 13.41 -10.95 1.27
CA PRO A 176 12.60 -9.75 1.48
C PRO A 176 12.87 -8.66 0.45
N PHE A 177 14.15 -8.40 0.14
CA PHE A 177 14.54 -7.39 -0.84
C PHE A 177 13.99 -7.72 -2.23
N PHE A 178 14.14 -8.97 -2.71
CA PHE A 178 13.62 -9.38 -4.00
C PHE A 178 12.10 -9.29 -4.06
N CYS A 179 11.37 -9.75 -3.03
CA CYS A 179 9.91 -9.63 -2.97
C CYS A 179 9.46 -8.17 -3.01
N LEU A 180 10.08 -7.31 -2.19
CA LEU A 180 9.75 -5.88 -2.13
C LEU A 180 10.10 -5.16 -3.43
N ALA A 181 11.30 -5.39 -3.97
CA ALA A 181 11.76 -4.77 -5.21
C ALA A 181 10.88 -5.20 -6.39
N PHE A 182 10.63 -6.50 -6.54
CA PHE A 182 9.78 -7.02 -7.61
C PHE A 182 8.35 -6.48 -7.52
N GLY A 183 7.71 -6.58 -6.35
CA GLY A 183 6.35 -6.08 -6.15
C GLY A 183 6.22 -4.58 -6.40
N THR A 184 7.15 -3.80 -5.86
CA THR A 184 7.15 -2.34 -5.99
C THR A 184 7.44 -1.89 -7.42
N LEU A 185 8.50 -2.41 -8.05
CA LEU A 185 8.88 -2.03 -9.41
C LEU A 185 7.81 -2.43 -10.43
N SER A 186 7.25 -3.63 -10.28
CA SER A 186 6.17 -4.12 -11.15
C SER A 186 4.95 -3.19 -11.12
N LEU A 187 4.47 -2.81 -9.93
CA LEU A 187 3.34 -1.89 -9.80
C LEU A 187 3.69 -0.47 -10.22
N ALA A 188 4.89 0.02 -9.87
CA ALA A 188 5.35 1.36 -10.20
C ALA A 188 5.43 1.56 -11.72
N VAL A 189 6.01 0.61 -12.46
CA VAL A 189 6.07 0.66 -13.92
C VAL A 189 4.67 0.76 -14.52
N GLN A 190 3.73 -0.07 -14.06
CA GLN A 190 2.35 -0.05 -14.57
C GLN A 190 1.64 1.27 -14.27
N ILE A 191 1.74 1.78 -13.03
CA ILE A 191 1.18 3.07 -12.62
C ILE A 191 1.77 4.21 -13.46
N ILE A 192 3.09 4.24 -13.62
CA ILE A 192 3.79 5.28 -14.40
C ILE A 192 3.37 5.19 -15.87
N SER A 193 3.31 4.00 -16.46
CA SER A 193 2.88 3.82 -17.85
C SER A 193 1.46 4.34 -18.08
N PHE A 194 0.47 3.97 -17.25
CA PHE A 194 -0.88 4.52 -17.39
C PHE A 194 -0.92 6.04 -17.18
N SER A 195 -0.14 6.54 -16.22
CA SER A 195 -0.05 7.98 -15.94
C SER A 195 0.49 8.76 -17.13
N VAL A 196 1.63 8.32 -17.67
CA VAL A 196 2.31 8.97 -18.80
C VAL A 196 1.43 8.92 -20.05
N VAL A 197 0.88 7.75 -20.40
CA VAL A 197 0.01 7.61 -21.58
C VAL A 197 -1.24 8.48 -21.45
N THR A 198 -1.89 8.47 -20.28
CA THR A 198 -3.05 9.31 -20.00
C THR A 198 -2.70 10.79 -20.17
N PHE A 199 -1.58 11.22 -19.62
CA PHE A 199 -1.12 12.61 -19.69
C PHE A 199 -0.78 13.05 -21.12
N LEU A 200 -0.07 12.23 -21.88
CA LEU A 200 0.28 12.50 -23.28
C LEU A 200 -0.98 12.61 -24.15
N LYS A 201 -1.96 11.71 -23.97
CA LYS A 201 -3.23 11.75 -24.70
C LYS A 201 -4.08 12.96 -24.34
N LEU A 202 -4.11 13.35 -23.06
CA LEU A 202 -4.76 14.58 -22.63
C LEU A 202 -4.12 15.81 -23.31
N ARG A 203 -2.78 15.92 -23.31
CA ARG A 203 -2.07 17.00 -24.01
C ARG A 203 -2.34 17.03 -25.51
N ALA A 204 -2.33 15.87 -26.17
CA ALA A 204 -2.60 15.78 -27.61
C ALA A 204 -4.05 16.20 -27.95
N ARG A 205 -5.02 15.87 -27.08
CA ARG A 205 -6.41 16.28 -27.21
C ARG A 205 -6.59 17.79 -26.99
N ASP A 206 -5.90 18.36 -26.00
CA ASP A 206 -5.90 19.81 -25.76
C ASP A 206 -5.31 20.61 -26.93
N SER A 207 -4.29 20.06 -27.61
CA SER A 207 -3.67 20.68 -28.79
C SER A 207 -4.56 20.61 -30.04
N ARG A 208 -5.34 19.53 -30.22
CA ARG A 208 -6.23 19.32 -31.38
C ARG A 208 -7.64 19.88 -31.18
N THR A 209 -8.11 20.04 -29.95
CA THR A 209 -9.48 20.46 -29.65
C THR A 209 -9.46 21.56 -28.60
N ARG A 210 -9.39 22.83 -29.04
CA ARG A 210 -9.42 24.01 -28.17
C ARG A 210 -10.78 24.22 -27.45
N CYS A 211 -11.73 23.30 -27.60
CA CYS A 211 -13.11 23.41 -27.11
C CYS A 211 -13.60 22.02 -26.63
N ASN A 212 -13.94 21.88 -25.33
CA ASN A 212 -14.96 20.97 -24.75
C ASN A 212 -14.66 20.54 -23.30
N ILE A 213 -13.45 20.77 -22.77
CA ILE A 213 -13.16 20.60 -21.34
C ILE A 213 -12.70 21.95 -20.80
N SER A 214 -13.41 22.49 -19.81
CA SER A 214 -13.05 23.79 -19.24
C SER A 214 -11.65 23.73 -18.64
N ARG A 215 -10.90 24.84 -18.74
CA ARG A 215 -9.56 24.98 -18.14
C ARG A 215 -9.56 24.57 -16.65
N LYS A 216 -10.69 24.75 -15.96
CA LYS A 216 -10.92 24.36 -14.57
C LYS A 216 -10.88 22.84 -14.37
N THR A 217 -11.54 22.07 -15.23
CA THR A 217 -11.56 20.60 -15.18
C THR A 217 -10.18 20.01 -15.49
N GLN A 218 -9.46 20.60 -16.45
CA GLN A 218 -8.09 20.17 -16.79
C GLN A 218 -7.11 20.45 -15.63
N LYS A 219 -7.21 21.62 -14.99
CA LYS A 219 -6.43 21.96 -13.78
C LYS A 219 -6.73 20.99 -12.65
N LEU A 220 -7.99 20.60 -12.46
CA LEU A 220 -8.41 19.64 -11.44
C LEU A 220 -7.81 18.25 -11.68
N GLN A 221 -7.80 17.76 -12.93
CA GLN A 221 -7.19 16.47 -13.24
C GLN A 221 -5.67 16.47 -13.06
N LYS A 222 -4.98 17.55 -13.46
CA LYS A 222 -3.53 17.70 -13.24
C LYS A 222 -3.18 17.74 -11.75
N ASN A 223 -3.95 18.49 -10.95
CA ASN A 223 -3.75 18.56 -9.50
C ASN A 223 -4.02 17.22 -8.83
N PHE A 224 -5.03 16.47 -9.28
CA PHE A 224 -5.30 15.13 -8.76
C PHE A 224 -4.17 14.15 -9.05
N VAL A 225 -3.62 14.14 -10.27
CA VAL A 225 -2.47 13.27 -10.60
C VAL A 225 -1.26 13.64 -9.75
N LYS A 226 -0.97 14.94 -9.57
CA LYS A 226 0.08 15.40 -8.65
C LYS A 226 -0.17 14.93 -7.22
N ALA A 227 -1.39 15.04 -6.71
CA ALA A 227 -1.74 14.57 -5.38
C ALA A 227 -1.56 13.05 -5.22
N LEU A 228 -1.91 12.26 -6.25
CA LEU A 228 -1.66 10.81 -6.24
C LEU A 228 -0.16 10.48 -6.21
N PHE A 229 0.68 11.21 -6.96
CA PHE A 229 2.13 11.01 -6.88
C PHE A 229 2.69 11.34 -5.49
N VAL A 230 2.17 12.39 -4.84
CA VAL A 230 2.53 12.72 -3.46
C VAL A 230 2.07 11.63 -2.50
N GLN A 231 0.85 11.11 -2.67
CA GLN A 231 0.31 10.00 -1.85
C GLN A 231 1.12 8.71 -2.02
N VAL A 232 1.57 8.38 -3.24
CA VAL A 232 2.41 7.20 -3.53
C VAL A 232 3.86 7.40 -3.09
N GLY A 233 4.38 8.64 -3.12
CA GLY A 233 5.76 8.95 -2.76
C GLY A 233 6.00 9.16 -1.27
N PHE A 234 4.95 9.36 -0.47
CA PHE A 234 5.08 9.57 0.99
C PHE A 234 5.73 8.39 1.75
N PRO A 235 5.44 7.11 1.44
CA PRO A 235 6.10 5.97 2.07
C PRO A 235 7.62 5.92 1.88
N LEU A 236 8.15 6.48 0.78
CA LEU A 236 9.59 6.49 0.48
C LEU A 236 10.37 7.54 1.28
N LYS A 237 9.71 8.58 1.81
CA LYS A 237 10.35 9.62 2.62
C LYS A 237 10.43 9.29 4.12
N ALA A 238 9.76 8.22 4.56
CA ALA A 238 9.82 7.76 5.95
C ALA A 238 10.98 6.76 6.20
N ILE A 239 11.78 6.44 5.16
CA ILE A 239 12.91 5.50 5.20
C ILE A 239 14.24 6.24 4.89
N GLY A 240 14.25 7.57 4.97
CA GLY A 240 15.44 8.40 4.77
C GLY A 240 15.82 9.15 6.02
#